data_AF-A0A1H8K3W2-F1
#
_entry.id   AF-A0A1H8K3W2-F1
#
_cell.length_a   1.000
_cell.length_b   1.000
_cell.length_c   1.000
_cell.angle_alpha   90.00
_cell.angle_beta   90.00
_cell.angle_gamma   90.00
#
_symmetry.space_group_name_H-M   'P 1'
#
loop_
_entity.id
_entity.type
_entity.pdbx_description
1 polymer ?
#
loop_
_entity_poly.entity_id
_entity_poly.type
_entity_poly.pdbx_seq_one_letter_code
_entity_poly.pdbx_strand_id
1 'polypeptide(L)' 'MAPPTRNTTGVLVRLHANTLDAIDDLISKEKDEPSRPEMIRRLLKADLVAKGYDVREWLD' A
#
# COMPACT_ATOMS: atom_id res chain seq x y z
N MET A 1 1.01 -25.80 -12.10
CA MET A 1 1.91 -24.79 -11.51
C MET A 1 1.20 -24.26 -10.27
N ALA A 2 1.67 -24.58 -9.07
CA ALA A 2 1.10 -23.98 -7.87
C ALA A 2 1.35 -22.45 -7.96
N PRO A 3 0.35 -21.59 -7.67
CA PRO A 3 0.60 -20.17 -7.63
C PRO A 3 1.72 -19.92 -6.60
N PRO A 4 2.72 -19.07 -6.90
CA PRO A 4 3.76 -18.75 -5.95
C PRO A 4 3.08 -18.32 -4.64
N THR A 5 3.53 -18.88 -3.53
CA THR A 5 3.05 -18.52 -2.19
C THR A 5 3.32 -17.05 -1.98
N ARG A 6 2.31 -16.20 -2.22
CA ARG A 6 2.35 -14.79 -1.84
C ARG A 6 2.43 -14.75 -0.32
N ASN A 7 3.61 -14.43 0.21
CA ASN A 7 3.85 -14.29 1.65
C ASN A 7 3.26 -12.97 2.18
N THR A 8 1.95 -12.78 1.96
CA THR A 8 1.22 -11.56 2.30
C THR A 8 -0.02 -11.94 3.11
N THR A 9 -0.29 -11.21 4.18
CA THR A 9 -1.51 -11.39 4.98
C THR A 9 -2.40 -10.15 4.85
N GLY A 10 -3.67 -10.34 4.51
CA GLY A 10 -4.65 -9.26 4.49
C GLY A 10 -4.99 -8.83 5.92
N VAL A 11 -4.94 -7.52 6.18
CA VAL A 11 -5.32 -6.93 7.46
C VAL A 11 -6.48 -5.97 7.26
N LEU A 12 -7.43 -5.96 8.20
CA LEU A 12 -8.53 -5.00 8.22
C LEU A 12 -8.10 -3.78 9.03
N VAL A 13 -8.18 -2.59 8.42
CA VAL A 13 -7.89 -1.31 9.08
C VAL A 13 -9.16 -0.46 9.08
N ARG A 14 -9.46 0.16 10.22
CA ARG A 14 -10.53 1.17 10.32
C ARG A 14 -9.91 2.55 10.18
N LEU A 15 -10.35 3.30 9.18
CA LEU A 15 -9.90 4.66 8.90
C LEU A 15 -11.09 5.62 8.95
N HIS A 16 -10.84 6.88 9.29
CA HIS A 16 -11.85 7.92 9.20
C HIS A 16 -12.22 8.20 7.74
N ALA A 17 -13.46 8.58 7.46
CA ALA A 17 -13.93 8.86 6.10
C ALA A 17 -13.03 9.88 5.37
N ASN A 18 -12.73 11.00 6.03
CA ASN A 18 -11.82 12.02 5.50
C ASN A 18 -10.42 11.49 5.13
N THR A 19 -9.93 10.43 5.80
CA THR A 19 -8.66 9.79 5.44
C THR A 19 -8.79 9.01 4.14
N LEU A 20 -9.92 8.33 3.93
CA LEU A 20 -10.21 7.63 2.68
C LEU A 20 -10.35 8.63 1.53
N ASP A 21 -11.04 9.74 1.74
CA ASP A 21 -11.18 10.81 0.73
C ASP A 21 -9.82 11.39 0.32
N ALA A 22 -8.92 11.60 1.28
CA ALA A 22 -7.56 12.07 0.99
C ALA A 22 -6.73 11.03 0.20
N ILE A 23 -6.91 9.74 0.49
CA ILE A 23 -6.25 8.66 -0.26
C ILE A 23 -6.80 8.60 -1.70
N ASP A 24 -8.11 8.79 -1.87
CA ASP A 24 -8.74 8.79 -3.21
C ASP A 24 -8.30 10.00 -4.05
N ASP A 25 -8.19 11.18 -3.43
CA ASP A 25 -7.62 12.36 -4.08
C ASP A 25 -6.16 12.12 -4.51
N LEU A 26 -5.37 11.45 -3.68
CA LEU A 26 -3.99 11.08 -4.04
C LEU A 26 -3.95 10.10 -5.21
N ILE A 27 -4.83 9.09 -5.23
CA ILE A 27 -4.94 8.11 -6.34
C ILE A 27 -5.25 8.83 -7.66
N SER A 28 -6.17 9.81 -7.64
CA SER A 28 -6.55 10.55 -8.85
C SER A 28 -5.42 11.34 -9.51
N LYS A 29 -4.34 11.61 -8.75
CA LYS A 29 -3.16 12.36 -9.21
C LYS A 29 -2.06 11.45 -9.77
N GLU A 30 -2.15 10.15 -9.52
CA GLU A 30 -1.18 9.16 -10.01
C GLU A 30 -1.54 8.73 -11.43
N LYS A 31 -0.53 8.62 -12.30
CA LYS A 31 -0.73 8.21 -13.70
C LYS A 31 -1.28 6.79 -13.87
N ASP A 32 -0.98 5.91 -12.93
CA ASP A 32 -1.36 4.49 -12.97
C ASP A 32 -2.63 4.17 -12.18
N GLU A 33 -3.28 5.19 -11.59
CA GLU A 33 -4.54 5.07 -10.83
C GLU A 33 -4.57 3.84 -9.90
N PRO A 34 -3.60 3.73 -8.96
CA PRO A 34 -3.45 2.53 -8.16
C PRO A 34 -4.69 2.26 -7.31
N SER A 35 -5.01 0.99 -7.10
CA SER A 35 -6.09 0.61 -6.18
C SER A 35 -5.82 1.14 -4.76
N ARG A 36 -6.87 1.39 -3.96
CA ARG A 36 -6.73 1.82 -2.55
C ARG A 36 -5.75 0.96 -1.73
N PRO A 37 -5.83 -0.39 -1.76
CA PRO A 37 -4.86 -1.21 -1.04
C PRO A 37 -3.42 -0.98 -1.50
N GLU A 38 -3.22 -0.73 -2.79
CA GLU A 38 -1.89 -0.48 -3.34
C GLU A 38 -1.35 0.89 -2.95
N MET A 39 -2.19 1.93 -3.00
CA MET A 39 -1.81 3.26 -2.51
C MET A 39 -1.44 3.21 -1.02
N ILE A 40 -2.25 2.53 -0.20
CA ILE A 40 -1.95 2.33 1.24
C ILE A 40 -0.60 1.62 1.42
N ARG A 41 -0.30 0.59 0.63
CA ARG A 41 1.02 -0.08 0.68
C ARG A 41 2.17 0.87 0.30
N ARG A 42 2.01 1.69 -0.74
CA ARG A 42 3.02 2.69 -1.13
C ARG A 42 3.28 3.68 0.00
N LEU A 43 2.22 4.19 0.63
CA LEU A 43 2.32 5.12 1.77
C LEU A 43 3.04 4.48 2.96
N LEU A 44 2.65 3.26 3.35
CA LEU A 44 3.29 2.52 4.44
C LEU A 44 4.76 2.22 4.13
N LYS A 45 5.07 1.79 2.91
CA LYS A 45 6.44 1.54 2.47
C LYS A 45 7.29 2.80 2.58
N ALA A 46 6.80 3.92 2.06
CA ALA A 46 7.53 5.18 2.10
C ALA A 46 7.82 5.63 3.55
N ASP A 47 6.83 5.59 4.44
CA ASP A 47 6.99 5.98 5.84
C ASP A 47 7.93 5.04 6.63
N LEU A 48 7.80 3.73 6.43
CA LEU A 48 8.64 2.73 7.10
C LEU A 48 10.10 2.80 6.64
N VAL A 49 10.35 2.97 5.34
CA VAL A 49 11.71 3.20 4.81
C VAL A 49 12.30 4.49 5.40
N ALA A 50 11.53 5.57 5.45
CA ALA A 50 11.99 6.84 6.03
C ALA A 50 12.36 6.72 7.52
N LYS A 51 11.76 5.76 8.23
CA LYS A 51 12.08 5.43 9.63
C LYS A 51 13.20 4.40 9.77
N GLY A 52 13.79 3.91 8.67
CA GLY A 52 14.89 2.96 8.67
C GLY A 52 14.49 1.49 8.79
N TYR A 53 13.19 1.18 8.64
CA TYR A 53 12.74 -0.21 8.59
C TYR A 53 13.00 -0.84 7.23
N ASP A 54 13.43 -2.09 7.26
CA ASP A 54 13.63 -2.88 6.05
C ASP A 54 12.31 -3.48 5.58
N VAL A 55 11.63 -2.78 4.68
CA VAL A 55 10.38 -3.22 4.02
C VAL A 55 10.65 -3.70 2.60
N ARG A 56 11.74 -4.47 2.42
CA ARG A 56 12.06 -5.17 1.17
C ARG A 56 10.97 -6.20 0.88
N GLU A 57 9.86 -5.74 0.32
CA GLU A 57 8.91 -6.57 -0.40
C GLU A 57 9.21 -6.47 -1.90
N TRP A 58 9.22 -7.64 -2.56
CA TRP A 58 9.36 -7.86 -4.01
C TRP A 58 10.74 -7.55 -4.61
N LEU A 59 11.76 -8.31 -4.21
CA LEU A 59 12.76 -8.77 -5.17
C LEU A 59 12.29 -10.15 -5.63
N ASP A 60 11.65 -10.18 -6.80
CA ASP A 60 11.77 -11.35 -7.68
C ASP A 60 13.11 -11.19 -8.44
#